data_AF-A0A2T5Q4N9-F1
#
_entry.id   AF-A0A2T5Q4N9-F1
#
_cell.length_a   1.000
_cell.length_b   1.000
_cell.length_c   1.000
_cell.angle_alpha   90.00
_cell.angle_beta   90.00
_cell.angle_gamma   90.00
#
_symmetry.space_group_name_H-M   'P 1'
#
loop_
_entity.id
_entity.type
_entity.pdbx_description
1 polymer ?
#
loop_
_entity_poly.entity_id
_entity_poly.type
_entity_poly.pdbx_seq_one_letter_code
_entity_poly.pdbx_strand_id
1 'polypeptide(L)'
;MGSFVKNNRKLLVVVVAIVCLVIGVTVSHHIYEQHRDEQAAAEISKACKRTPSMRGLFSKFQIAGVNAHEKVLDLQMNEELSNQLKSNINEYIEDNISVITRMFGDPTRHEDGEGNLIVTGDEVEPVCDTIASDKKFVNDFGDGWKIRIYNAQEKLVYIYSDDKFLDKPEVHLDSVIAKGKQEHDDNAFKLTEAALNAVGNNKE
;
A
#
# COMPACT_ATOMS: atom_id res chain seq x y z
N MET A 1 -28.16 -45.43 39.30
CA MET A 1 -28.19 -44.77 37.96
C MET A 1 -28.84 -43.37 37.94
N GLY A 2 -29.72 -42.99 38.88
CA GLY A 2 -30.43 -41.70 38.84
C GLY A 2 -29.64 -40.42 39.19
N SER A 3 -28.53 -40.51 39.95
CA SER A 3 -27.71 -39.32 40.27
C SER A 3 -26.72 -38.94 39.17
N PHE A 4 -26.22 -39.91 38.41
CA PHE A 4 -25.25 -39.70 37.33
C PHE A 4 -25.84 -38.91 36.16
N VAL A 5 -27.08 -39.24 35.76
CA VAL A 5 -27.81 -38.53 34.68
C VAL A 5 -28.18 -37.10 35.09
N LYS A 6 -28.56 -36.87 36.36
CA LYS A 6 -28.85 -35.52 36.90
C LYS A 6 -27.59 -34.65 36.98
N ASN A 7 -26.45 -35.23 37.37
CA ASN A 7 -25.18 -34.50 37.42
C ASN A 7 -24.66 -34.15 36.02
N ASN A 8 -24.76 -35.06 35.06
CA ASN A 8 -24.40 -34.78 33.66
C ASN A 8 -25.29 -33.69 33.05
N ARG A 9 -26.59 -33.68 33.34
CA ARG A 9 -27.49 -32.61 32.87
C ARG A 9 -27.17 -31.26 33.49
N LYS A 10 -26.84 -31.20 34.78
CA LYS A 10 -26.38 -29.95 35.44
C LYS A 10 -25.05 -29.47 34.87
N LEU A 11 -24.10 -30.38 34.63
CA LEU A 11 -22.80 -30.06 34.03
C LEU A 11 -22.98 -29.51 32.61
N LEU A 12 -23.85 -30.13 31.80
CA LEU A 12 -24.15 -29.69 30.44
C LEU A 12 -24.78 -28.30 30.42
N VAL A 13 -25.70 -27.99 31.35
CA VAL A 13 -26.27 -26.64 31.49
C VAL A 13 -25.21 -25.60 31.86
N VAL A 14 -24.28 -25.92 32.77
CA VAL A 14 -23.17 -25.03 33.14
C VAL A 14 -22.24 -24.80 31.95
N VAL A 15 -21.89 -25.85 31.21
CA VAL A 15 -21.04 -25.75 30.01
C VAL A 15 -21.72 -24.90 28.93
N VAL A 16 -23.02 -25.11 28.67
CA VAL A 16 -23.78 -24.30 27.71
C VAL A 16 -23.83 -22.84 28.15
N ALA A 17 -24.05 -22.56 29.44
CA ALA A 17 -24.05 -21.19 29.96
C ALA A 17 -22.69 -20.50 29.79
N ILE A 18 -21.58 -21.22 30.03
CA ILE A 18 -20.22 -20.70 29.80
C ILE A 18 -19.99 -20.42 28.32
N VAL A 19 -20.37 -21.35 27.43
CA VAL A 19 -20.24 -21.17 25.98
C VAL A 19 -21.04 -19.96 25.49
N CYS A 20 -22.28 -19.78 25.95
CA CYS A 20 -23.08 -18.61 25.62
C CYS A 20 -22.45 -17.31 26.12
N LEU A 21 -21.82 -17.32 27.30
CA LEU A 21 -21.14 -16.15 27.86
C LEU A 21 -19.90 -15.80 27.04
N VAL A 22 -19.07 -16.79 26.68
CA VAL A 22 -17.90 -16.60 25.81
C VAL A 22 -18.32 -16.01 24.46
N ILE A 23 -19.34 -16.59 23.81
CA ILE A 23 -19.88 -16.07 22.55
C ILE A 23 -20.37 -14.63 22.73
N GLY A 24 -21.12 -14.35 23.80
CA GLY A 24 -21.64 -13.01 24.08
C GLY A 24 -20.53 -11.97 24.25
N VAL A 25 -19.45 -12.30 24.96
CA VAL A 25 -18.28 -11.44 25.11
C VAL A 25 -17.57 -11.23 23.77
N THR A 26 -17.33 -12.30 23.00
CA THR A 26 -16.67 -12.20 21.68
C THR A 26 -17.47 -11.33 20.71
N VAL A 27 -18.79 -11.54 20.63
CA VAL A 27 -19.66 -10.73 19.74
C VAL A 27 -19.69 -9.28 20.18
N SER A 28 -19.81 -9.03 21.48
CA SER A 28 -19.84 -7.66 22.02
C SER A 28 -18.51 -6.93 21.77
N HIS A 29 -17.39 -7.64 21.90
CA HIS A 29 -16.07 -7.12 21.56
C HIS A 29 -15.99 -6.76 20.07
N HIS A 30 -16.42 -7.66 19.19
CA HIS A 30 -16.39 -7.43 17.75
C HIS A 30 -17.25 -6.22 17.33
N ILE A 31 -18.46 -6.08 17.90
CA ILE A 31 -19.33 -4.93 17.64
C ILE A 31 -18.68 -3.64 18.14
N TYR A 32 -18.05 -3.68 19.32
CA TYR A 32 -17.35 -2.52 19.87
C TYR A 32 -16.18 -2.07 18.99
N GLU A 33 -15.38 -3.03 18.49
CA GLU A 33 -14.29 -2.75 17.55
C GLU A 33 -14.80 -2.14 16.25
N GLN A 34 -15.81 -2.75 15.61
CA GLN A 34 -16.42 -2.20 14.40
C GLN A 34 -16.95 -0.78 14.61
N HIS A 35 -17.62 -0.53 15.73
CA HIS A 35 -18.12 0.82 16.02
C HIS A 35 -16.98 1.83 16.18
N ARG A 36 -15.87 1.41 16.78
CA ARG A 36 -14.68 2.26 16.90
C ARG A 36 -14.01 2.52 15.55
N ASP A 37 -13.98 1.53 14.67
CA ASP A 37 -13.45 1.68 13.31
C ASP A 37 -14.28 2.70 12.51
N GLU A 38 -15.61 2.62 12.58
CA GLU A 38 -16.52 3.58 11.94
C GLU A 38 -16.33 5.00 12.47
N GLN A 39 -16.20 5.17 13.79
CA GLN A 39 -15.96 6.47 14.41
C GLN A 39 -14.60 7.06 13.99
N ALA A 40 -13.55 6.23 13.98
CA ALA A 40 -12.22 6.64 13.54
C ALA A 40 -12.25 7.09 12.07
N ALA A 41 -12.89 6.31 11.18
CA ALA A 41 -13.05 6.67 9.77
C ALA A 41 -13.77 8.02 9.59
N ALA A 42 -14.83 8.26 10.36
CA ALA A 42 -15.58 9.50 10.31
C ALA A 42 -14.76 10.72 10.77
N GLU A 43 -14.01 10.59 11.87
CA GLU A 43 -13.16 11.67 12.37
C GLU A 43 -11.96 11.93 11.45
N ILE A 44 -11.32 10.90 10.88
CA ILE A 44 -10.29 11.06 9.84
C ILE A 44 -10.85 11.81 8.63
N SER A 45 -12.01 11.38 8.11
CA SER A 45 -12.64 12.06 6.97
C SER A 45 -12.93 13.53 7.26
N LYS A 46 -13.37 13.82 8.48
CA LYS A 46 -13.69 15.17 8.93
C LYS A 46 -12.43 16.02 9.12
N ALA A 47 -11.34 15.47 9.66
CA ALA A 47 -10.06 16.15 9.78
C ALA A 47 -9.51 16.50 8.38
N CYS A 48 -9.43 15.52 7.47
CA CYS A 48 -8.96 15.73 6.10
C CYS A 48 -9.83 16.72 5.31
N LYS A 49 -11.15 16.74 5.50
CA LYS A 49 -12.02 17.74 4.81
C LYS A 49 -11.83 19.17 5.31
N ARG A 50 -11.37 19.35 6.55
CA ARG A 50 -11.15 20.67 7.16
C ARG A 50 -9.78 21.25 6.83
N THR A 51 -8.79 20.41 6.58
CA THR A 51 -7.43 20.82 6.22
C THR A 51 -7.36 21.27 4.75
N PRO A 52 -6.98 22.52 4.45
CA PRO A 52 -6.96 23.03 3.07
C PRO A 52 -6.02 22.28 2.11
N SER A 53 -4.84 21.84 2.58
CA SER A 53 -3.88 21.05 1.78
C SER A 53 -4.41 19.66 1.42
N MET A 54 -5.39 19.16 2.17
CA MET A 54 -6.03 17.85 1.95
C MET A 54 -7.30 17.95 1.09
N ARG A 55 -7.64 19.16 0.63
CA ARG A 55 -8.82 19.39 -0.19
C ARG A 55 -8.64 18.70 -1.54
N GLY A 56 -9.42 17.65 -1.77
CA GLY A 56 -9.32 16.84 -2.98
C GLY A 56 -8.62 15.49 -2.76
N LEU A 57 -8.10 15.19 -1.56
CA LEU A 57 -7.58 13.85 -1.23
C LEU A 57 -8.60 12.77 -1.60
N PHE A 58 -9.86 12.95 -1.20
CA PHE A 58 -10.94 12.00 -1.48
C PHE A 58 -11.42 11.97 -2.94
N SER A 59 -10.84 12.79 -3.83
CA SER A 59 -11.01 12.63 -5.27
C SER A 59 -10.02 11.62 -5.87
N LYS A 60 -8.87 11.43 -5.20
CA LYS A 60 -7.78 10.54 -5.60
C LYS A 60 -7.77 9.23 -4.82
N PHE A 61 -8.21 9.27 -3.57
CA PHE A 61 -8.19 8.13 -2.64
C PHE A 61 -9.58 7.89 -2.05
N GLN A 62 -9.89 6.63 -1.76
CA GLN A 62 -11.01 6.23 -0.92
C GLN A 62 -10.51 5.53 0.34
N ILE A 63 -11.23 5.67 1.45
CA ILE A 63 -10.96 4.89 2.66
C ILE A 63 -11.46 3.46 2.39
N ALA A 64 -10.53 2.52 2.24
CA ALA A 64 -10.83 1.11 2.02
C ALA A 64 -11.08 0.36 3.34
N GLY A 65 -10.43 0.79 4.42
CA GLY A 65 -10.54 0.17 5.73
C GLY A 65 -9.94 1.03 6.83
N VAL A 66 -10.44 0.85 8.04
CA VAL A 66 -9.89 1.45 9.26
C VAL A 66 -9.86 0.38 10.32
N ASN A 67 -8.74 0.24 11.01
CA ASN A 67 -8.60 -0.58 12.20
C ASN A 67 -8.09 0.32 13.33
N ALA A 68 -9.00 0.75 14.19
CA ALA A 68 -8.72 1.64 15.31
C ALA A 68 -7.97 0.96 16.46
N HIS A 69 -8.00 -0.37 16.52
CA HIS A 69 -7.24 -1.16 17.50
C HIS A 69 -5.76 -1.23 17.11
N GLU A 70 -5.49 -1.59 15.86
CA GLU A 70 -4.13 -1.65 15.30
C GLU A 70 -3.60 -0.30 14.81
N LYS A 71 -4.46 0.74 14.82
CA LYS A 71 -4.18 2.09 14.32
C LYS A 71 -3.73 2.10 12.87
N VAL A 72 -4.51 1.44 12.02
CA VAL A 72 -4.24 1.32 10.58
C VAL A 72 -5.35 2.02 9.80
N LEU A 73 -4.95 2.83 8.82
CA LEU A 73 -5.82 3.40 7.81
C LEU A 73 -5.42 2.82 6.45
N ASP A 74 -6.32 2.09 5.82
CA ASP A 74 -6.17 1.60 4.46
C ASP A 74 -6.81 2.58 3.48
N LEU A 75 -6.02 3.15 2.57
CA LEU A 75 -6.50 4.00 1.49
C LEU A 75 -6.33 3.28 0.15
N GLN A 76 -7.33 3.37 -0.71
CA GLN A 76 -7.27 2.83 -2.06
C GLN A 76 -7.26 3.97 -3.07
N MET A 77 -6.26 3.95 -3.96
CA MET A 77 -6.17 4.85 -5.09
C MET A 77 -7.32 4.62 -6.06
N ASN A 78 -7.83 5.69 -6.66
CA ASN A 78 -8.72 5.58 -7.79
C ASN A 78 -7.98 5.00 -9.02
N GLU A 79 -8.76 4.68 -10.08
CA GLU A 79 -8.22 4.07 -11.29
C GLU A 79 -7.26 4.99 -12.05
N GLU A 80 -7.56 6.30 -12.09
CA GLU A 80 -6.73 7.30 -12.76
C GLU A 80 -5.33 7.39 -12.14
N LEU A 81 -5.25 7.57 -10.82
CA LEU A 81 -4.01 7.65 -10.06
C LEU A 81 -3.24 6.31 -10.12
N SER A 82 -3.95 5.18 -10.09
CA SER A 82 -3.32 3.86 -10.24
C SER A 82 -2.68 3.68 -11.61
N ASN A 83 -3.32 4.17 -12.67
CA ASN A 83 -2.79 4.11 -14.03
C ASN A 83 -1.61 5.06 -14.23
N GLN A 84 -1.66 6.27 -13.65
CA GLN A 84 -0.54 7.20 -13.64
C GLN A 84 0.67 6.58 -12.94
N LEU A 85 0.48 6.00 -11.75
CA LEU A 85 1.56 5.32 -11.03
C LEU A 85 2.15 4.16 -11.86
N LYS A 86 1.30 3.34 -12.49
CA LYS A 86 1.77 2.26 -13.36
C LYS A 86 2.59 2.78 -14.54
N SER A 87 2.17 3.89 -15.16
CA SER A 87 2.90 4.54 -16.26
C SER A 87 4.28 5.00 -15.79
N ASN A 88 4.35 5.69 -14.65
CA ASN A 88 5.61 6.20 -14.11
C ASN A 88 6.57 5.06 -13.73
N ILE A 89 6.05 3.95 -13.18
CA ILE A 89 6.87 2.76 -12.91
C ILE A 89 7.45 2.18 -14.21
N ASN A 90 6.64 2.10 -15.28
CA ASN A 90 7.09 1.56 -16.56
C ASN A 90 8.15 2.45 -17.20
N GLU A 91 7.96 3.77 -17.21
CA GLU A 91 8.92 4.74 -17.71
C GLU A 91 10.25 4.64 -16.94
N TYR A 92 10.18 4.61 -15.61
CA TYR A 92 11.37 4.41 -14.76
C TYR A 92 12.11 3.11 -15.08
N ILE A 93 11.40 2.01 -15.31
CA ILE A 93 12.01 0.73 -15.69
C ILE A 93 12.65 0.82 -17.08
N GLU A 94 11.98 1.42 -18.05
CA GLU A 94 12.44 1.56 -19.44
C GLU A 94 13.73 2.38 -19.51
N ASP A 95 13.78 3.52 -18.81
CA ASP A 95 14.95 4.39 -18.73
C ASP A 95 16.17 3.66 -18.14
N ASN A 96 15.93 2.75 -17.20
CA ASN A 96 16.98 2.00 -16.52
C ASN A 96 17.41 0.71 -17.25
N ILE A 97 16.63 0.22 -18.22
CA ILE A 97 16.92 -0.99 -19.00
C ILE A 97 17.41 -0.66 -20.43
N SER A 98 16.94 0.44 -21.03
CA SER A 98 17.17 0.76 -22.45
C SER A 98 18.66 0.80 -22.85
N VAL A 99 18.98 0.03 -23.89
CA VAL A 99 20.32 -0.02 -24.50
C VAL A 99 20.69 1.30 -25.19
N ILE A 100 19.73 2.05 -25.73
CA ILE A 100 20.00 3.34 -26.38
C ILE A 100 20.48 4.36 -25.34
N THR A 101 19.83 4.43 -24.18
CA THR A 101 20.24 5.27 -23.05
C THR A 101 21.62 4.88 -22.51
N ARG A 102 21.96 3.58 -22.48
CA ARG A 102 23.30 3.09 -22.10
C ARG A 102 24.39 3.35 -23.15
N MET A 103 24.07 3.26 -24.44
CA MET A 103 25.04 3.42 -25.54
C MET A 103 25.31 4.88 -25.91
N PHE A 104 24.30 5.73 -25.87
CA PHE A 104 24.40 7.12 -26.32
C PHE A 104 24.38 8.14 -25.17
N GLY A 105 24.28 7.66 -23.93
CA GLY A 105 23.90 8.48 -22.79
C GLY A 105 22.42 8.85 -22.88
N ASP A 106 21.84 9.24 -21.75
CA ASP A 106 20.49 9.79 -21.70
C ASP A 106 20.40 11.04 -22.59
N PRO A 107 19.64 11.03 -23.70
CA PRO A 107 19.48 12.21 -24.56
C PRO A 107 18.70 13.32 -23.88
N THR A 108 17.96 13.00 -22.82
CA THR A 108 17.17 13.89 -21.99
C THR A 108 17.68 13.80 -20.57
N ARG A 109 18.95 14.19 -20.37
CA ARG A 109 19.61 14.28 -19.07
C ARG A 109 18.64 14.83 -18.02
N HIS A 110 17.99 13.94 -17.27
CA HIS A 110 17.27 14.29 -16.07
C HIS A 110 18.38 14.61 -15.07
N GLU A 111 18.65 15.89 -14.87
CA GLU A 111 19.60 16.32 -13.85
C GLU A 111 19.12 15.74 -12.52
N ASP A 112 20.03 14.97 -11.92
CA ASP A 112 19.98 14.43 -10.58
C ASP A 112 19.17 13.14 -10.43
N GLY A 113 19.74 12.18 -9.71
CA GLY A 113 19.22 10.82 -9.46
C GLY A 113 17.95 10.77 -8.60
N GLU A 114 17.05 11.72 -8.79
CA GLU A 114 15.66 11.68 -8.36
C GLU A 114 14.88 10.93 -9.43
N GLY A 115 14.89 9.60 -9.36
CA GLY A 115 13.86 8.83 -10.04
C GLY A 115 12.50 9.35 -9.60
N ASN A 116 11.83 10.12 -10.46
CA ASN A 116 10.57 10.79 -10.20
C ASN A 116 9.41 9.78 -10.13
N LEU A 117 9.46 8.86 -9.16
CA LEU A 117 8.26 8.29 -8.57
C LEU A 117 7.60 9.35 -7.67
N ILE A 118 7.32 10.53 -8.23
CA ILE A 118 6.75 11.73 -7.57
C ILE A 118 5.34 11.49 -7.01
N VAL A 119 4.72 10.34 -7.26
CA VAL A 119 3.25 10.23 -7.11
C VAL A 119 2.79 10.05 -5.65
N THR A 120 3.63 9.77 -4.66
CA THR A 120 3.11 9.31 -3.35
C THR A 120 3.71 9.86 -2.06
N GLY A 121 4.86 10.54 -2.10
CA GLY A 121 5.36 11.30 -0.95
C GLY A 121 4.38 12.39 -0.51
N ASP A 122 4.26 13.39 -1.39
CA ASP A 122 3.50 14.62 -1.17
C ASP A 122 1.99 14.39 -0.98
N GLU A 123 1.44 13.25 -1.43
CA GLU A 123 0.00 12.97 -1.31
C GLU A 123 -0.37 12.24 -0.02
N VAL A 124 0.55 11.47 0.56
CA VAL A 124 0.27 10.59 1.71
C VAL A 124 0.73 11.21 3.02
N GLU A 125 1.89 11.87 3.04
CA GLU A 125 2.46 12.53 4.23
C GLU A 125 1.48 13.55 4.85
N PRO A 126 0.81 14.43 4.09
CA PRO A 126 -0.17 15.36 4.65
C PRO A 126 -1.39 14.69 5.33
N VAL A 127 -1.73 13.44 4.96
CA VAL A 127 -2.77 12.66 5.65
C VAL A 127 -2.31 12.30 7.06
N CYS A 128 -1.08 11.80 7.19
CA CYS A 128 -0.48 11.47 8.47
C CYS A 128 -0.36 12.69 9.38
N ASP A 129 0.13 13.80 8.85
CA ASP A 129 0.24 15.06 9.59
C ASP A 129 -1.11 15.54 10.08
N THR A 130 -2.15 15.45 9.24
CA THR A 130 -3.50 15.86 9.60
C THR A 130 -4.06 14.99 10.73
N ILE A 131 -3.83 13.67 10.69
CA ILE A 131 -4.28 12.74 11.73
C ILE A 131 -3.51 12.98 13.04
N ALA A 132 -2.19 13.12 12.96
CA ALA A 132 -1.32 13.31 14.11
C ALA A 132 -1.52 14.68 14.80
N SER A 133 -1.93 15.71 14.05
CA SER A 133 -2.15 17.06 14.57
C SER A 133 -3.57 17.29 15.12
N ASP A 134 -4.55 16.43 14.81
CA ASP A 134 -5.91 16.54 15.38
C ASP A 134 -5.92 16.06 16.83
N LYS A 135 -5.87 17.01 17.77
CA LYS A 135 -5.88 16.74 19.21
C LYS A 135 -7.05 15.89 19.68
N LYS A 136 -8.24 16.06 19.08
CA LYS A 136 -9.41 15.29 19.49
C LYS A 136 -9.21 13.83 19.08
N PHE A 137 -8.82 13.62 17.82
CA PHE A 137 -8.53 12.30 17.30
C PHE A 137 -7.44 11.58 18.10
N VAL A 138 -6.31 12.26 18.39
CA VAL A 138 -5.21 11.68 19.17
C VAL A 138 -5.66 11.33 20.59
N ASN A 139 -6.50 12.14 21.23
CA ASN A 139 -7.03 11.81 22.56
C ASN A 139 -7.97 10.60 22.55
N ASP A 140 -8.82 10.49 21.52
CA ASP A 140 -9.85 9.43 21.44
C ASP A 140 -9.28 8.11 20.90
N PHE A 141 -8.26 8.16 20.03
CA PHE A 141 -7.74 7.03 19.26
C PHE A 141 -6.23 6.76 19.41
N GLY A 142 -5.48 7.65 20.05
CA GLY A 142 -4.04 7.55 20.23
C GLY A 142 -3.24 7.99 18.99
N ASP A 143 -1.92 8.11 19.18
CA ASP A 143 -0.92 8.44 18.16
C ASP A 143 -0.32 7.19 17.47
N GLY A 144 0.55 7.39 16.47
CA GLY A 144 1.27 6.30 15.80
C GLY A 144 0.45 5.53 14.78
N TRP A 145 -0.39 6.22 14.02
CA TRP A 145 -1.21 5.63 12.97
C TRP A 145 -0.38 5.28 11.72
N LYS A 146 -0.64 4.09 11.17
CA LYS A 146 -0.03 3.62 9.92
C LYS A 146 -1.01 3.80 8.77
N ILE A 147 -0.53 4.36 7.67
CA ILE A 147 -1.30 4.47 6.44
C ILE A 147 -0.78 3.44 5.44
N ARG A 148 -1.67 2.59 4.95
CA ARG A 148 -1.40 1.61 3.90
C ARG A 148 -2.11 2.06 2.64
N ILE A 149 -1.40 2.15 1.54
CA ILE A 149 -1.94 2.60 0.27
C ILE A 149 -2.01 1.43 -0.69
N TYR A 150 -3.20 1.19 -1.23
CA TYR A 150 -3.47 0.16 -2.24
C TYR A 150 -3.77 0.81 -3.58
N ASN A 151 -3.43 0.13 -4.67
CA ASN A 151 -3.89 0.53 -6.00
C ASN A 151 -5.36 0.12 -6.24
N ALA A 152 -5.92 0.50 -7.39
CA ALA A 152 -7.27 0.14 -7.80
C ALA A 152 -7.55 -1.38 -7.90
N GLN A 153 -6.50 -2.21 -7.86
CA GLN A 153 -6.57 -3.68 -7.87
C GLN A 153 -6.34 -4.29 -6.48
N GLU A 154 -6.44 -3.48 -5.42
CA GLU A 154 -6.28 -3.89 -4.02
C GLU A 154 -4.88 -4.44 -3.68
N LYS A 155 -3.87 -4.12 -4.49
CA LYS A 155 -2.48 -4.47 -4.17
C LYS A 155 -1.86 -3.37 -3.33
N LEU A 156 -1.25 -3.76 -2.22
CA LEU A 156 -0.48 -2.86 -1.37
C LEU A 156 0.70 -2.28 -2.15
N VAL A 157 0.88 -0.97 -2.03
CA VAL A 157 1.90 -0.22 -2.78
C VAL A 157 2.82 0.54 -1.83
N TYR A 158 2.27 1.17 -0.80
CA TYR A 158 3.03 1.96 0.17
C TYR A 158 2.59 1.67 1.59
N ILE A 159 3.53 1.74 2.52
CA ILE A 159 3.25 1.84 3.95
C ILE A 159 3.97 3.07 4.48
N TYR A 160 3.24 3.95 5.15
CA TYR A 160 3.76 5.16 5.79
C TYR A 160 3.40 5.19 7.28
N SER A 161 4.35 5.59 8.13
CA SER A 161 4.19 5.70 9.58
C SER A 161 5.29 6.59 10.16
N ASP A 162 4.98 7.45 11.12
CA ASP A 162 5.97 8.24 11.88
C ASP A 162 6.99 8.97 10.98
N ASP A 163 6.48 9.71 10.00
CA ASP A 163 7.25 10.56 9.09
C ASP A 163 8.23 9.79 8.18
N LYS A 164 7.97 8.50 7.94
CA LYS A 164 8.79 7.64 7.07
C LYS A 164 7.97 6.62 6.29
N PHE A 165 8.44 6.34 5.08
CA PHE A 165 8.01 5.19 4.29
C PHE A 165 8.64 3.91 4.86
N LEU A 166 7.80 2.98 5.30
CA LEU A 166 8.21 1.65 5.77
C LEU A 166 8.34 0.65 4.62
N ASP A 167 7.57 0.84 3.54
CA ASP A 167 7.62 0.05 2.32
C ASP A 167 7.24 0.95 1.13
N LYS A 168 7.98 0.84 0.03
CA LYS A 168 7.79 1.66 -1.18
C LYS A 168 8.16 0.86 -2.44
N PRO A 169 7.54 1.12 -3.61
CA PRO A 169 7.77 0.38 -4.85
C PRO A 169 9.25 0.33 -5.25
N GLU A 170 10.00 1.42 -5.06
CA GLU A 170 11.41 1.55 -5.41
C GLU A 170 12.28 0.46 -4.78
N VAL A 171 11.96 0.04 -3.55
CA VAL A 171 12.72 -1.00 -2.83
C VAL A 171 12.67 -2.34 -3.58
N HIS A 172 11.60 -2.59 -4.32
CA HIS A 172 11.40 -3.84 -5.06
C HIS A 172 11.77 -3.71 -6.55
N LEU A 173 11.91 -2.49 -7.07
CA LEU A 173 12.23 -2.22 -8.48
C LEU A 173 13.65 -2.60 -8.87
N ASP A 174 14.63 -2.52 -7.96
CA ASP A 174 16.02 -2.88 -8.25
C ASP A 174 16.17 -4.32 -8.73
N SER A 175 15.40 -5.25 -8.15
CA SER A 175 15.40 -6.66 -8.55
C SER A 175 14.77 -6.88 -9.93
N VAL A 176 13.74 -6.09 -10.27
CA VAL A 176 13.05 -6.11 -11.57
C VAL A 176 13.95 -5.51 -12.64
N ILE A 177 14.63 -4.41 -12.34
CA ILE A 177 15.61 -3.77 -13.22
C ILE A 177 16.81 -4.70 -13.45
N ALA A 178 17.32 -5.38 -12.42
CA ALA A 178 18.42 -6.33 -12.58
C ALA A 178 18.04 -7.51 -13.49
N LYS A 179 16.85 -8.08 -13.28
CA LYS A 179 16.30 -9.15 -14.13
C LYS A 179 16.02 -8.68 -15.55
N GLY A 180 15.44 -7.49 -15.70
CA GLY A 180 15.18 -6.87 -16.99
C GLY A 180 16.47 -6.51 -17.75
N LYS A 181 17.52 -6.06 -17.06
CA LYS A 181 18.86 -5.87 -17.62
C LYS A 181 19.44 -7.19 -18.11
N GLN A 182 19.34 -8.26 -17.32
CA GLN A 182 19.80 -9.58 -17.73
C GLN A 182 19.05 -10.08 -18.97
N GLU A 183 17.72 -10.02 -18.96
CA GLU A 183 16.88 -10.45 -20.09
C GLU A 183 17.09 -9.58 -21.34
N HIS A 184 17.33 -8.28 -21.16
CA HIS A 184 17.66 -7.36 -22.24
C HIS A 184 19.07 -7.59 -22.75
N ASP A 185 20.08 -7.83 -21.91
CA ASP A 185 21.45 -8.16 -22.32
C ASP A 185 21.47 -9.51 -23.08
N ASP A 186 20.68 -10.50 -22.64
CA ASP A 186 20.49 -11.79 -23.32
C ASP A 186 19.83 -11.64 -24.71
N ASN A 187 18.95 -10.66 -24.87
CA ASN A 187 18.30 -10.34 -26.16
C ASN A 187 19.10 -9.35 -27.03
N ALA A 188 19.89 -8.46 -26.42
CA ALA A 188 20.77 -7.51 -27.09
C ALA A 188 21.96 -8.23 -27.72
N PHE A 189 22.42 -9.35 -27.16
CA PHE A 189 23.38 -10.23 -27.81
C PHE A 189 22.87 -10.70 -29.18
N LYS A 190 21.61 -11.12 -29.29
CA LYS A 190 21.00 -11.57 -30.55
C LYS A 190 20.82 -10.45 -31.56
N LEU A 191 20.45 -9.25 -31.12
CA LEU A 191 20.36 -8.06 -31.98
C LEU A 191 21.74 -7.58 -32.45
N THR A 192 22.76 -7.63 -31.59
CA THR A 192 24.14 -7.24 -31.91
C THR A 192 24.79 -8.28 -32.82
N GLU A 193 24.53 -9.58 -32.62
CA GLU A 193 24.98 -10.67 -33.48
C GLU A 193 24.24 -10.65 -34.84
N ALA A 194 22.94 -10.35 -34.87
CA ALA A 194 22.18 -10.15 -36.11
C ALA A 194 22.65 -8.90 -36.88
N ALA A 195 22.96 -7.80 -36.19
CA ALA A 195 23.54 -6.60 -36.79
C ALA A 195 24.98 -6.84 -37.28
N LEU A 196 25.81 -7.57 -36.52
CA LEU A 196 27.17 -7.96 -36.93
C LEU A 196 27.15 -8.92 -38.13
N ASN A 197 26.19 -9.85 -38.22
CA ASN A 197 26.00 -10.72 -39.38
C ASN A 197 25.44 -9.97 -40.60
N ALA A 198 24.59 -8.96 -40.39
CA ALA A 198 24.08 -8.09 -41.46
C ALA A 198 25.16 -7.15 -42.02
N VAL A 199 26.10 -6.70 -41.20
CA VAL A 199 27.25 -5.86 -41.61
C VAL A 199 28.44 -6.71 -42.10
N GLY A 200 28.58 -7.94 -41.60
CA GLY A 200 29.65 -8.89 -41.95
C GLY A 200 29.47 -9.66 -43.26
N ASN A 201 28.24 -9.74 -43.81
CA ASN A 201 27.95 -10.36 -45.11
C ASN A 201 28.18 -9.44 -46.32
N ASN A 202 28.76 -8.24 -46.12
CA ASN A 202 29.23 -7.38 -47.22
C ASN A 202 30.76 -7.50 -47.41
N LYS A 203 31.26 -8.72 -47.59
CA LYS A 203 32.57 -8.96 -48.20
C LYS A 203 32.38 -9.86 -49.41
N GLU A 204 32.50 -9.22 -50.58
CA GLU A 204 32.81 -9.71 -51.94
C GLU A 204 32.54 -11.19 -52.27
#